data_AF-A0A7C9BMH6-F1
#
_entry.id   AF-A0A7C9BMH6-F1
#
_cell.length_a   1.000
_cell.length_b   1.000
_cell.length_c   1.000
_cell.angle_alpha   90.00
_cell.angle_beta   90.00
_cell.angle_gamma   90.00
#
_symmetry.space_group_name_H-M   'P 1'
#
loop_
_entity.id
_entity.type
_entity.pdbx_description
1 polymer ?
#
loop_
_entity_poly.entity_id
_entity_poly.type
_entity_poly.pdbx_seq_one_letter_code
_entity_poly.pdbx_strand_id
1 'polypeptide(L)'
;MEEKELKLSLSDWLAIERTRLANERTFLAYFRTALAMLAGGVTLVRLDAFRDIRWLGYILLVLAPLVFITGLWRMVSVRRKIEKRYYKSE
;
A
#
# COMPACT_ATOMS: atom_id res chain seq x y z
N MET A 1 25.62 1.77 -29.62
CA MET A 1 24.88 2.25 -28.43
C MET A 1 23.41 1.90 -28.66
N GLU A 2 23.13 0.61 -28.87
CA GLU A 2 21.88 0.11 -29.45
C GLU A 2 21.44 -1.16 -28.71
N GLU A 3 20.19 -1.10 -28.24
CA GLU A 3 19.26 -2.22 -28.14
C GLU A 3 19.61 -3.43 -27.26
N LYS A 4 20.13 -3.19 -26.06
CA LYS A 4 19.85 -4.08 -24.91
C LYS A 4 18.56 -3.70 -24.17
N GLU A 5 17.63 -3.06 -24.88
CA GLU A 5 16.19 -3.28 -24.66
C GLU A 5 15.96 -4.77 -24.93
N LEU A 6 16.24 -5.62 -23.94
CA LEU A 6 15.85 -7.02 -23.94
C LEU A 6 14.42 -7.06 -24.46
N LYS A 7 14.20 -7.64 -25.64
CA LYS A 7 12.87 -8.00 -26.13
C LYS A 7 12.27 -8.99 -25.13
N LEU A 8 11.75 -8.48 -24.03
CA LEU A 8 10.78 -9.17 -23.20
C LEU A 8 9.69 -9.58 -24.18
N SER A 9 9.38 -10.88 -24.21
CA SER A 9 8.22 -11.35 -24.94
C SER A 9 7.00 -10.55 -24.46
N LEU A 10 6.01 -10.32 -25.33
CA LEU A 10 4.72 -9.72 -24.93
C LEU A 10 4.15 -10.39 -23.66
N SER A 11 4.39 -11.70 -23.50
CA SER A 11 4.05 -12.46 -22.31
C SER A 11 4.80 -12.02 -21.05
N ASP A 12 6.10 -11.75 -21.14
CA ASP A 12 6.92 -11.32 -20.01
C ASP A 12 6.54 -9.91 -19.55
N TRP A 13 6.26 -9.02 -20.51
CA TRP A 13 5.74 -7.68 -20.21
C TRP A 13 4.38 -7.75 -19.51
N LEU A 14 3.45 -8.56 -20.03
CA LEU A 14 2.15 -8.80 -19.39
C LEU A 14 2.28 -9.43 -18.00
N ALA A 15 3.29 -10.28 -17.77
CA ALA A 15 3.56 -10.87 -16.45
C ALA A 15 4.02 -9.82 -15.42
N ILE A 16 4.88 -8.88 -15.82
CA ILE A 16 5.32 -7.76 -14.98
C ILE A 16 4.13 -6.83 -14.67
N GLU A 17 3.32 -6.50 -15.67
CA GLU A 17 2.15 -5.62 -15.52
C GLU A 17 1.13 -6.20 -14.54
N ARG A 18 0.82 -7.51 -14.63
CA ARG A 18 -0.07 -8.19 -13.67
C ARG A 18 0.45 -8.13 -12.24
N THR A 19 1.77 -8.27 -12.06
CA THR A 19 2.41 -8.19 -10.74
C THR A 19 2.35 -6.77 -10.18
N ARG A 20 2.54 -5.76 -11.03
CA ARG A 20 2.41 -4.33 -10.67
C ARG A 20 0.98 -4.01 -10.24
N LEU A 21 -0.01 -4.39 -11.05
CA LEU A 21 -1.42 -4.14 -10.78
C LEU A 21 -1.88 -4.86 -9.49
N ALA A 22 -1.37 -6.07 -9.22
CA ALA A 22 -1.63 -6.78 -7.97
C ALA A 22 -1.06 -6.05 -6.73
N ASN A 23 0.14 -5.47 -6.85
CA ASN A 23 0.76 -4.69 -5.78
C ASN A 23 0.02 -3.38 -5.51
N GLU A 24 -0.41 -2.67 -6.56
CA GLU A 24 -1.23 -1.46 -6.44
C GLU A 24 -2.59 -1.74 -5.82
N ARG A 25 -3.26 -2.82 -6.23
CA ARG A 25 -4.49 -3.28 -5.57
C ARG A 25 -4.30 -3.55 -4.09
N THR A 26 -3.18 -4.18 -3.72
CA THR A 26 -2.85 -4.44 -2.31
C THR A 26 -2.69 -3.13 -1.55
N PHE A 27 -1.94 -2.17 -2.10
CA PHE A 27 -1.79 -0.84 -1.52
C PHE A 27 -3.13 -0.11 -1.36
N LEU A 28 -3.99 -0.13 -2.38
CA LEU A 28 -5.32 0.48 -2.33
C LEU A 28 -6.22 -0.17 -1.26
N ALA A 29 -6.05 -1.47 -0.99
CA ALA A 29 -6.73 -2.12 0.13
C ALA A 29 -6.25 -1.57 1.48
N TYR A 30 -4.94 -1.44 1.70
CA TYR A 30 -4.39 -0.80 2.91
C TYR A 30 -4.87 0.65 3.06
N PHE A 31 -4.87 1.41 1.96
CA PHE A 31 -5.35 2.79 1.95
C PHE A 31 -6.83 2.88 2.34
N ARG A 32 -7.68 2.03 1.75
CA ARG A 32 -9.10 1.94 2.10
C ARG A 32 -9.30 1.64 3.59
N THR A 33 -8.57 0.66 4.13
CA THR A 33 -8.68 0.30 5.55
C THR A 33 -8.27 1.45 6.47
N ALA A 34 -7.19 2.17 6.12
CA ALA A 34 -6.75 3.34 6.88
C ALA A 34 -7.80 4.46 6.85
N LEU A 35 -8.39 4.76 5.69
CA LEU A 35 -9.46 5.76 5.57
C LEU A 35 -10.71 5.37 6.35
N ALA A 36 -11.11 4.10 6.30
CA ALA A 36 -12.26 3.61 7.07
C ALA A 36 -12.02 3.73 8.59
N MET A 37 -10.81 3.41 9.05
CA MET A 37 -10.41 3.61 10.44
C MET A 37 -10.37 5.08 10.84
N LEU A 38 -9.87 5.98 9.98
CA LEU A 38 -9.90 7.42 10.24
C LEU A 38 -11.34 7.94 10.32
N ALA A 39 -12.18 7.59 9.35
CA ALA A 39 -13.57 8.03 9.32
C ALA A 39 -14.31 7.54 10.59
N GLY A 40 -14.23 6.24 10.89
CA GLY A 40 -14.82 5.66 12.10
C GLY A 40 -14.26 6.26 13.39
N GLY A 41 -12.95 6.48 13.46
CA GLY A 41 -12.29 7.09 14.61
C GLY A 41 -12.75 8.53 14.86
N VAL A 42 -12.82 9.34 13.80
CA VAL A 42 -13.35 10.71 13.87
C VAL A 42 -14.81 10.70 14.30
N THR A 43 -15.64 9.82 13.73
CA THR A 43 -17.05 9.67 14.10
C THR A 43 -17.20 9.35 15.59
N LEU A 44 -16.46 8.36 16.11
CA LEU A 44 -16.50 7.98 17.52
C LEU A 44 -16.02 9.09 18.46
N VAL A 45 -15.03 9.90 18.04
CA VAL A 45 -14.54 11.01 18.87
C VAL A 45 -15.49 12.20 18.87
N ARG A 46 -16.13 12.50 17.74
CA ARG A 46 -16.93 13.73 17.54
C ARG A 46 -18.37 13.63 18.01
N LEU A 47 -18.98 12.45 18.00
CA LEU A 47 -20.36 12.28 18.44
C LEU A 47 -20.44 12.08 19.95
N ASP A 48 -21.22 12.92 20.65
CA ASP A 48 -21.42 12.80 22.10
C ASP A 48 -22.16 11.53 22.51
N ALA A 49 -22.96 10.94 21.60
CA ALA A 49 -23.60 9.65 21.79
C ALA A 49 -22.60 8.50 22.06
N PHE A 50 -21.31 8.68 21.74
CA PHE A 50 -20.26 7.67 21.90
C PHE A 50 -19.23 8.03 22.98
N ARG A 51 -19.58 8.87 23.97
CA ARG A 51 -18.68 9.30 25.04
C ARG A 51 -17.98 8.14 25.75
N ASP A 52 -18.71 7.08 26.11
CA ASP A 52 -18.16 5.93 26.85
C ASP A 52 -17.15 5.12 26.04
N ILE A 53 -17.24 5.19 24.71
CA ILE A 53 -16.36 4.45 23.78
C ILE A 53 -15.39 5.37 23.03
N ARG A 54 -15.25 6.64 23.44
CA ARG A 54 -14.38 7.62 22.79
C ARG A 54 -12.91 7.16 22.72
N TRP A 55 -12.48 6.37 23.69
CA TRP A 55 -11.15 5.75 23.72
C TRP A 55 -10.90 4.83 22.50
N LEU A 56 -11.91 4.10 22.02
CA LEU A 56 -11.82 3.31 20.78
C LEU A 56 -11.58 4.21 19.56
N GLY A 57 -12.18 5.40 19.55
CA GLY A 57 -11.96 6.39 18.50
C GLY A 57 -10.50 6.82 18.42
N TYR A 58 -9.86 7.10 19.57
CA TYR A 58 -8.43 7.40 19.61
C TYR A 58 -7.56 6.22 19.16
N ILE A 59 -7.91 4.98 19.55
CA ILE A 59 -7.20 3.78 19.07
C ILE A 59 -7.30 3.67 17.55
N LEU A 60 -8.48 3.87 16.97
CA LEU A 60 -8.68 3.85 15.51
C LEU A 60 -7.83 4.91 14.81
N LEU A 61 -7.77 6.12 15.37
CA LEU A 61 -6.98 7.22 14.84
C LEU A 61 -5.47 6.95 14.90
N VAL A 62 -4.98 6.20 15.90
CA VAL A 62 -3.58 5.79 16.00
C VAL A 62 -3.28 4.59 15.09
N LEU A 63 -4.19 3.62 14.99
CA LEU A 63 -4.02 2.44 14.13
C LEU A 63 -4.05 2.81 12.64
N ALA A 64 -4.85 3.78 12.23
CA ALA A 64 -4.96 4.18 10.84
C ALA A 64 -3.62 4.56 10.18
N PRO A 65 -2.78 5.46 10.73
CA PRO A 65 -1.47 5.76 10.18
C PRO A 65 -0.54 4.55 10.22
N LEU A 66 -0.63 3.65 11.22
CA LEU A 66 0.16 2.41 11.23
C LEU A 66 -0.20 1.50 10.04
N VAL A 67 -1.49 1.31 9.78
CA VAL A 67 -1.97 0.53 8.63
C VAL A 67 -1.59 1.19 7.30
N PHE A 68 -1.65 2.51 7.23
CA PHE A 68 -1.22 3.24 6.04
C PHE A 68 0.28 3.12 5.78
N ILE A 69 1.11 3.30 6.81
CA ILE A 69 2.58 3.19 6.73
C ILE A 69 3.00 1.77 6.34
N THR A 70 2.37 0.74 6.91
CA THR A 70 2.65 -0.66 6.54
C THR A 70 2.32 -0.94 5.07
N GLY A 71 1.18 -0.40 4.57
CA GLY A 71 0.82 -0.44 3.16
C GLY A 71 1.84 0.27 2.25
N LEU A 72 2.24 1.48 2.61
CA LEU A 72 3.26 2.25 1.88
C LEU A 72 4.59 1.49 1.83
N TRP A 73 5.06 1.02 2.98
CA TRP A 73 6.35 0.35 3.08
C TRP A 73 6.38 -0.94 2.27
N ARG A 74 5.27 -1.69 2.24
CA ARG A 74 5.15 -2.91 1.42
C ARG A 74 5.18 -2.59 -0.07
N MET A 75 4.45 -1.58 -0.53
CA MET A 75 4.45 -1.17 -1.94
C MET A 75 5.85 -0.72 -2.40
N VAL A 76 6.53 0.09 -1.59
CA VAL A 76 7.88 0.60 -1.89
C VAL A 76 8.93 -0.52 -1.83
N SER A 77 8.85 -1.41 -0.83
CA SER A 77 9.77 -2.54 -0.68
C SER A 77 9.70 -3.52 -1.87
N VAL A 78 8.50 -3.75 -2.41
CA VAL A 78 8.32 -4.56 -3.63
C VAL A 78 8.91 -3.87 -4.85
N ARG A 79 8.68 -2.56 -5.02
CA ARG A 79 9.27 -1.78 -6.12
C ARG A 79 10.81 -1.80 -6.08
N ARG A 80 11.43 -1.64 -4.89
CA ARG A 80 12.90 -1.66 -4.74
C ARG A 80 13.55 -3.04 -4.97
N LYS A 81 12.85 -4.14 -4.70
CA LYS A 81 13.39 -5.50 -4.93
C LYS A 81 13.52 -5.84 -6.42
N ILE A 82 12.68 -5.24 -7.26
CA ILE A 82 12.75 -5.43 -8.72
C ILE A 82 13.99 -4.73 -9.27
N GLU A 83 14.29 -3.51 -8.79
CA GLU A 83 15.43 -2.71 -9.22
C GLU A 83 16.80 -3.35 -8.88
N LYS A 84 16.94 -3.96 -7.69
CA LYS A 84 18.20 -4.59 -7.28
C LYS A 84 18.54 -5.90 -8.01
N ARG A 85 17.58 -6.57 -8.65
CA ARG A 85 17.82 -7.85 -9.33
C ARG A 85 18.18 -7.70 -10.81
N TYR A 86 17.95 -6.52 -11.38
CA TYR A 86 18.35 -6.18 -12.75
C TYR A 86 19.69 -5.43 -12.84
N TYR A 87 20.26 -4.96 -11.72
CA TYR A 87 21.53 -4.19 -11.72
C TYR A 87 22.74 -4.96 -11.13
N LYS A 88 22.58 -6.21 -10.68
CA LYS A 88 23.68 -7.02 -10.10
C LYS A 88 24.01 -8.26 -10.94
N SER A 89 24.19 -8.03 -12.24
CA SER A 89 24.85 -8.95 -13.17
C SER A 89 25.94 -8.22 -13.97
N GLU A 90 26.63 -7.30 -13.31
CA GLU A 90 27.97 -6.86 -13.73
C GLU A 90 29.02 -7.69 -12.99
#